data_AF-A0A392Q0R0-F1
#
_entry.id   AF-A0A392Q0R0-F1
#
_cell.length_a   1.000
_cell.length_b   1.000
_cell.length_c   1.000
_cell.angle_alpha   90.00
_cell.angle_beta   90.00
_cell.angle_gamma   90.00
#
_symmetry.space_group_name_H-M   'P 1'
#
loop_
_entity.id
_entity.type
_entity.pdbx_description
1 polymer ?
#
loop_
_entity_poly.entity_id
_entity_poly.type
_entity_poly.pdbx_seq_one_letter_code
_entity_poly.pdbx_strand_id
1 'polypeptide(L)' 'MLEPLLRVSAAVGLNLDVSSSKALADSLDHAV' A
#
# COMPACT_ATOMS: atom_id res chain seq x y z
N MET A 1 12.47 3.74 -2.14
CA MET A 1 11.28 4.63 -2.24
C MET A 1 10.00 4.01 -1.70
N LEU A 2 9.90 2.69 -1.50
CA LEU A 2 8.69 2.04 -0.96
C LEU A 2 8.43 2.35 0.52
N GLU A 3 9.49 2.41 1.33
CA GLU A 3 9.39 2.65 2.77
C GLU A 3 8.65 3.96 3.16
N PRO A 4 8.94 5.14 2.56
CA PRO A 4 8.16 6.34 2.84
C PRO A 4 6.70 6.22 2.38
N LEU A 5 6.41 5.51 1.29
CA LEU A 5 5.05 5.24 0.85
C LEU A 5 4.27 4.43 1.89
N LEU A 6 4.84 3.32 2.37
CA LEU A 6 4.21 2.48 3.39
C LEU A 6 3.94 3.25 4.69
N ARG A 7 4.86 4.13 5.07
CA ARG A 7 4.72 4.96 6.27
C ARG A 7 3.58 5.96 6.14
N VAL A 8 3.44 6.60 4.97
CA VAL A 8 2.33 7.52 4.68
C VAL A 8 1.01 6.77 4.59
N SER A 9 0.97 5.64 3.88
CA SER A 9 -0.22 4.78 3.78
C SER A 9 -0.71 4.34 5.15
N ALA A 10 0.19 3.85 6.01
CA ALA A 10 -0.17 3.48 7.38
C ALA A 10 -0.67 4.68 8.20
N ALA A 11 -0.08 5.87 8.02
CA ALA A 11 -0.50 7.09 8.72
C ALA A 11 -1.91 7.57 8.31
N VAL A 12 -2.35 7.26 7.09
CA VAL A 12 -3.71 7.55 6.62
C VAL A 12 -4.67 6.35 6.76
N GLY A 13 -4.24 5.27 7.43
CA GLY A 13 -5.06 4.08 7.66
C GLY A 13 -5.17 3.13 6.47
N LEU A 14 -4.36 3.32 5.42
CA LEU A 14 -4.27 2.40 4.30
C LEU A 14 -3.32 1.24 4.61
N ASN A 15 -3.85 0.03 4.55
CA ASN A 15 -3.08 -1.20 4.66
C ASN A 15 -2.71 -1.70 3.25
N LEU A 16 -1.43 -1.60 2.89
CA LEU A 16 -0.91 -2.07 1.61
C LEU A 16 -0.28 -3.46 1.76
N ASP A 17 -0.73 -4.42 0.97
CA ASP A 17 -0.08 -5.72 0.88
C ASP A 17 1.15 -5.64 -0.05
N VAL A 18 2.34 -5.84 0.52
CA VAL A 18 3.62 -5.82 -0.22
C VAL A 18 4.19 -7.20 -0.50
N SER A 19 3.42 -8.27 -0.27
CA SER A 19 3.85 -9.65 -0.50
C SER A 19 4.12 -9.96 -1.98
N SER A 20 3.47 -9.23 -2.90
CA SER A 20 3.67 -9.31 -4.35
C SER A 20 3.29 -8.00 -5.03
N SER A 21 3.85 -7.74 -6.21
CA SER A 21 3.46 -6.60 -7.05
C SER A 21 1.98 -6.61 -7.41
N LYS A 22 1.37 -7.79 -7.58
CA LYS A 22 -0.08 -7.92 -7.78
C LYS A 22 -0.87 -7.56 -6.53
N ALA A 23 -0.47 -8.04 -5.36
CA ALA A 23 -1.15 -7.76 -4.09
C ALA A 23 -1.09 -6.26 -3.75
N LEU A 24 0.02 -5.61 -4.08
CA LEU A 24 0.18 -4.17 -3.94
C LEU A 24 -0.74 -3.40 -4.87
N ALA A 25 -0.83 -3.80 -6.14
CA ALA A 25 -1.74 -3.19 -7.11
C ALA A 25 -3.20 -3.37 -6.68
N ASP A 26 -3.60 -4.59 -6.28
CA ASP A 26 -4.95 -4.87 -5.79
C ASP A 26 -5.27 -4.03 -4.52
N SER A 27 -4.30 -3.84 -3.61
CA SER A 27 -4.46 -2.99 -2.42
C SER A 27 -4.61 -1.50 -2.76
N LEU A 28 -3.95 -1.03 -3.81
CA LEU A 28 -4.06 0.35 -4.30
C LEU A 28 -5.39 0.59 -5.03
N ASP A 29 -5.86 -0.37 -5.82
CA ASP A 29 -7.16 -0.27 -6.51
C ASP A 29 -8.32 -0.23 -5.51
N HIS A 30 -8.24 -0.97 -4.40
CA HIS A 30 -9.25 -0.94 -3.32
C HIS A 30 -9.19 0.31 -2.44
N ALA A 31 -8.12 1.09 -2.51
CA ALA A 31 -7.91 2.28 -1.68
C ALA A 31 -8.66 3.54 -2.19
N VAL A 32 -9.23 3.47 -3.41
CA VAL A 32 -9.83 4.60 -4.14
C VAL A 32 -11.35 4.59 -4.05
#